data_AF-A0A229TQG6-F1
#
_entry.id   AF-A0A229TQG6-F1
#
_cell.length_a   1.000
_cell.length_b   1.000
_cell.length_c   1.000
_cell.angle_alpha   90.00
_cell.angle_beta   90.00
_cell.angle_gamma   90.00
#
_symmetry.space_group_name_H-M   'P 1'
#
loop_
_entity.id
_entity.type
_entity.pdbx_description
1 polymer ?
#
loop_
_entity_poly.entity_id
_entity_poly.type
_entity_poly.pdbx_seq_one_letter_code
_entity_poly.pdbx_strand_id
1 'polypeptide(L)'
;MLGLTAESRQFILLGVAYLNRALTDEKIAEGMAAGDAELYGLLAGLVEAAAGERPGLDPRQEARVLFQVAAGLGVEVALGQTAPADAVATVDYYLRRLLG
;
A
#
# COMPACT_ATOMS: atom_id res chain seq x y z
N MET A 1 4.58 -3.90 2.46
CA MET A 1 4.00 -2.55 2.27
C MET A 1 4.76 -1.48 3.03
N LEU A 2 4.77 -1.39 4.37
CA LEU A 2 5.45 -0.27 5.07
C LEU A 2 6.95 -0.43 5.40
N GLY A 3 7.60 -1.53 5.01
CA GLY A 3 9.04 -1.68 5.25
C GLY A 3 9.44 -1.82 6.73
N LEU A 4 8.58 -2.39 7.59
CA LEU A 4 8.82 -2.46 9.04
C LEU A 4 9.96 -3.43 9.41
N THR A 5 10.16 -4.48 8.60
CA THR A 5 11.25 -5.46 8.80
C THR A 5 12.34 -5.30 7.75
N ALA A 6 13.56 -5.76 8.05
CA ALA A 6 14.67 -5.73 7.10
C ALA A 6 14.36 -6.49 5.81
N GLU A 7 13.74 -7.66 5.95
CA GLU A 7 13.27 -8.48 4.83
C GLU A 7 12.25 -7.73 3.96
N SER A 8 11.23 -7.11 4.58
CA SER A 8 10.22 -6.35 3.82
C SER A 8 10.81 -5.15 3.07
N ARG A 9 11.83 -4.49 3.64
CA ARG A 9 12.57 -3.42 2.96
C ARG A 9 13.35 -3.95 1.76
N GLN A 10 14.00 -5.11 1.88
CA GLN A 10 14.70 -5.73 0.76
C GLN A 10 13.75 -6.07 -0.39
N PHE A 11 12.58 -6.63 -0.12
CA PHE A 11 11.58 -6.90 -1.16
C PHE A 11 11.07 -5.62 -1.83
N ILE A 12 10.86 -4.55 -1.08
CA ILE A 12 10.47 -3.25 -1.63
C ILE A 12 11.57 -2.71 -2.56
N LEU A 13 12.83 -2.74 -2.13
CA LEU A 13 13.96 -2.28 -2.96
C LEU A 13 14.12 -3.12 -4.22
N LEU A 14 13.88 -4.43 -4.15
CA LEU A 14 13.85 -5.31 -5.32
C LEU A 14 12.74 -4.88 -6.28
N GLY A 15 11.52 -4.64 -5.80
CA GLY A 15 10.42 -4.13 -6.62
C GLY A 15 10.75 -2.80 -7.30
N VAL A 16 11.37 -1.88 -6.57
CA VAL A 16 11.84 -0.59 -7.12
C VAL A 16 12.91 -0.79 -8.20
N ALA A 17 13.88 -1.69 -7.99
CA ALA A 17 14.93 -1.98 -8.97
C ALA A 17 14.35 -2.57 -10.28
N TYR A 18 13.25 -3.33 -10.18
CA TYR A 18 12.60 -3.95 -11.33
C TYR A 18 11.51 -3.09 -11.98
N LEU A 19 11.10 -1.97 -11.36
CA LEU A 19 10.05 -1.10 -11.89
C LEU A 19 10.35 -0.58 -13.30
N ASN A 20 11.57 -0.12 -13.55
CA ASN A 20 11.98 0.34 -14.89
C ASN A 20 11.98 -0.79 -15.92
N ARG A 21 12.22 -2.02 -15.49
CA ARG A 21 12.22 -3.19 -16.38
C ARG A 21 10.80 -3.59 -16.76
N ALA A 22 9.83 -3.45 -15.85
CA ALA A 22 8.41 -3.67 -16.13
C ALA A 22 7.87 -2.76 -17.25
N LEU A 23 8.46 -1.58 -17.45
CA LEU A 23 8.08 -0.67 -18.56
C LEU A 23 8.36 -1.25 -19.95
N THR A 24 9.26 -2.24 -20.05
CA THR A 24 9.71 -2.82 -21.32
C THR A 24 9.58 -4.34 -21.38
N ASP A 25 9.06 -4.97 -20.32
CA ASP A 25 8.90 -6.42 -20.20
C ASP A 25 7.54 -6.76 -19.59
N GLU A 26 6.64 -7.21 -20.46
CA GLU A 26 5.26 -7.54 -20.08
C GLU A 26 5.20 -8.65 -19.02
N LYS A 27 6.09 -9.65 -19.09
CA LYS A 27 6.10 -10.74 -18.09
C LYS A 27 6.49 -10.24 -16.70
N ILE A 28 7.39 -9.26 -16.63
CA ILE A 28 7.76 -8.63 -15.36
C ILE A 28 6.63 -7.73 -14.86
N ALA A 29 5.97 -6.99 -15.75
CA ALA A 29 4.81 -6.18 -15.39
C ALA A 29 3.66 -7.03 -14.83
N GLU A 30 3.32 -8.12 -15.51
CA GLU A 30 2.31 -9.09 -15.07
C GLU A 30 2.68 -9.72 -13.72
N GLY A 31 3.94 -10.15 -13.55
CA GLY A 31 4.42 -10.71 -12.30
C GLY A 31 4.36 -9.73 -11.13
N MET A 32 4.61 -8.44 -11.37
CA MET A 32 4.51 -7.39 -10.36
C MET A 32 3.06 -7.04 -9.98
N ALA A 33 2.11 -7.17 -10.92
CA ALA A 33 0.69 -6.91 -10.69
C ALA A 33 -0.08 -8.16 -10.19
N ALA A 34 0.57 -9.32 -10.14
CA ALA A 34 -0.07 -10.57 -9.75
C ALA A 34 -0.57 -10.49 -8.30
N GLY A 35 -1.87 -10.72 -8.11
CA GLY A 35 -2.51 -10.68 -6.79
C GLY A 35 -3.02 -9.31 -6.36
N ASP A 36 -2.81 -8.25 -7.15
CA ASP A 36 -3.27 -6.90 -6.82
C ASP A 36 -4.80 -6.86 -6.67
N ALA A 37 -5.54 -7.49 -7.59
CA ALA A 37 -7.00 -7.48 -7.57
C ALA A 37 -7.57 -8.12 -6.30
N GLU A 38 -7.02 -9.27 -5.89
CA GLU A 38 -7.37 -9.96 -4.66
C GLU A 38 -7.04 -9.12 -3.43
N LEU A 39 -5.87 -8.48 -3.43
CA LEU A 39 -5.44 -7.62 -2.33
C LEU A 39 -6.32 -6.37 -2.19
N TYR A 40 -6.63 -5.68 -3.30
CA TYR A 40 -7.56 -4.55 -3.28
C TYR A 40 -8.97 -4.97 -2.86
N GLY A 41 -9.43 -6.15 -3.29
CA GLY A 41 -10.71 -6.71 -2.87
C GLY A 41 -10.76 -6.95 -1.35
N LEU A 42 -9.70 -7.55 -0.79
CA LEU A 42 -9.56 -7.75 0.64
C LEU A 42 -9.58 -6.43 1.41
N LEU A 43 -8.79 -5.44 0.97
CA LEU A 43 -8.73 -4.13 1.63
C LEU A 43 -10.07 -3.39 1.55
N ALA A 44 -10.78 -3.45 0.43
CA ALA A 44 -12.10 -2.86 0.28
C ALA A 44 -13.11 -3.48 1.26
N GLY A 45 -13.11 -4.80 1.41
CA GLY A 45 -13.97 -5.49 2.38
C GLY A 45 -13.64 -5.13 3.83
N LEU A 46 -12.35 -4.93 4.16
CA LEU A 46 -11.94 -4.46 5.49
C LEU A 46 -12.40 -3.02 5.76
N VAL A 47 -12.29 -2.13 4.77
CA VAL A 47 -12.78 -0.74 4.88
C VAL A 47 -14.30 -0.72 5.03
N GLU A 48 -15.02 -1.51 4.25
CA GLU A 48 -16.48 -1.63 4.33
C GLU A 48 -16.93 -2.10 5.72
N ALA A 49 -16.29 -3.16 6.24
CA ALA A 49 -16.59 -3.69 7.56
C ALA A 49 -16.28 -2.72 8.70
N ALA A 50 -15.19 -1.94 8.59
CA ALA A 50 -14.75 -1.04 9.65
C ALA A 50 -15.46 0.32 9.63
N ALA A 51 -15.73 0.88 8.45
CA ALA A 51 -16.34 2.20 8.32
C ALA A 51 -17.86 2.17 8.52
N GLY A 52 -18.52 1.05 8.22
CA GLY A 52 -19.98 0.94 8.21
C GLY A 52 -20.63 1.80 7.12
N GLU A 53 -21.96 1.98 7.20
CA GLU A 53 -22.71 2.80 6.25
C GLU A 53 -22.48 4.29 6.50
N ARG A 54 -21.47 4.87 5.83
CA ARG A 54 -21.20 6.32 5.87
C ARG A 54 -21.54 7.00 4.54
N PRO A 55 -22.38 8.04 4.53
CA PRO A 55 -22.73 8.76 3.32
C PRO A 55 -21.49 9.31 2.61
N GLY A 56 -21.35 9.01 1.31
CA GLY A 56 -20.27 9.51 0.47
C GLY A 56 -18.92 8.80 0.60
N LEU A 57 -18.83 7.73 1.41
CA LEU A 57 -17.64 6.88 1.47
C LEU A 57 -17.74 5.76 0.42
N ASP A 58 -16.73 5.64 -0.42
CA ASP A 58 -16.55 4.51 -1.35
C ASP A 58 -15.44 3.60 -0.81
N PRO A 59 -15.78 2.41 -0.25
CA PRO A 59 -14.79 1.51 0.35
C PRO A 59 -13.69 1.07 -0.63
N ARG A 60 -14.01 0.94 -1.92
CA ARG A 60 -13.03 0.53 -2.93
C ARG A 60 -12.02 1.63 -3.19
N GLN A 61 -12.51 2.87 -3.28
CA GLN A 61 -11.64 4.03 -3.49
C GLN A 61 -10.75 4.29 -2.27
N GLU A 62 -11.30 4.21 -1.06
CA GLU A 62 -10.53 4.40 0.18
C GLU A 62 -9.50 3.28 0.39
N ALA A 63 -9.84 2.02 0.07
CA ALA A 63 -8.88 0.93 0.06
C ALA A 63 -7.73 1.16 -0.93
N ARG A 64 -8.04 1.70 -2.12
CA ARG A 64 -7.02 2.06 -3.11
C ARG A 64 -6.11 3.16 -2.59
N VAL A 65 -6.66 4.22 -1.98
CA VAL A 65 -5.87 5.31 -1.38
C VAL A 65 -4.98 4.76 -0.26
N LEU A 66 -5.53 3.99 0.68
CA LEU A 66 -4.79 3.38 1.77
C LEU A 66 -3.61 2.55 1.28
N PHE A 67 -3.83 1.70 0.26
CA PHE A 67 -2.77 0.89 -0.33
C PHE A 67 -1.66 1.76 -0.93
N GLN A 68 -2.01 2.78 -1.71
CA GLN A 68 -1.03 3.66 -2.36
C GLN A 68 -0.23 4.47 -1.35
N VAL A 69 -0.86 4.95 -0.27
CA VAL A 69 -0.18 5.60 0.86
C VAL A 69 0.81 4.62 1.50
N ALA A 70 0.37 3.40 1.83
CA ALA A 70 1.24 2.42 2.47
C ALA A 70 2.39 1.95 1.56
N ALA A 71 2.16 1.85 0.25
CA ALA A 71 3.19 1.48 -0.73
C ALA A 71 4.26 2.58 -0.87
N GLY A 72 3.84 3.84 -0.98
CA GLY A 72 4.76 4.99 -1.06
C GLY A 72 5.61 5.14 0.20
N LEU A 73 4.98 5.14 1.38
CA LEU A 73 5.67 5.18 2.67
C LEU A 73 6.65 4.00 2.84
N GLY A 74 6.29 2.84 2.31
CA GLY A 74 7.17 1.68 2.24
C GLY A 74 8.48 1.93 1.52
N VAL A 75 8.42 2.60 0.37
CA VAL A 75 9.60 2.97 -0.42
C VAL A 75 10.45 3.98 0.36
N GLU A 76 9.83 5.00 0.96
CA GLU A 76 10.55 5.98 1.80
C GLU A 76 11.30 5.31 2.96
N VAL A 77 10.63 4.41 3.68
CA VAL A 77 11.23 3.65 4.79
C VAL A 77 12.36 2.76 4.28
N ALA A 78 12.19 2.08 3.14
CA ALA A 78 13.21 1.21 2.57
C ALA A 78 14.46 1.99 2.11
N LEU A 79 14.28 3.24 1.65
CA LEU A 79 15.36 4.15 1.29
C LEU A 79 15.96 4.90 2.49
N GLY A 80 15.42 4.73 3.70
CA GLY A 80 15.86 5.42 4.90
C GLY A 80 15.47 6.91 4.95
N GLN A 81 14.50 7.33 4.14
CA GLN A 81 14.02 8.71 4.07
C GLN A 81 13.05 9.05 5.20
N THR A 82 12.30 8.05 5.67
CA THR A 82 11.28 8.18 6.72
C THR A 82 11.50 7.09 7.77
N ALA A 83 11.34 7.41 9.06
CA ALA A 83 11.41 6.40 10.11
C ALA A 83 10.18 5.48 10.04
N PRO A 84 10.31 4.17 10.33
CA PRO A 84 9.17 3.25 10.32
C PRO A 84 8.00 3.71 11.21
N ALA A 85 8.30 4.35 12.35
CA ALA A 85 7.28 4.87 13.26
C ALA A 85 6.46 6.02 12.65
N ASP A 86 7.09 6.91 11.87
CA ASP A 86 6.41 8.04 11.23
C ASP A 86 5.52 7.57 10.08
N ALA A 87 5.95 6.54 9.35
CA ALA A 87 5.13 5.88 8.33
C ALA A 87 3.88 5.24 8.94
N VAL A 88 4.02 4.53 10.06
CA VAL A 88 2.89 3.98 10.82
C VAL A 88 1.96 5.10 11.30
N ALA A 89 2.50 6.18 11.88
CA ALA A 89 1.72 7.31 12.35
C ALA A 89 0.91 7.99 11.23
N THR A 90 1.44 8.03 10.01
CA THR A 90 0.76 8.57 8.83
C THR A 90 -0.42 7.68 8.41
N VAL A 91 -0.24 6.36 8.41
CA VAL A 91 -1.33 5.41 8.15
C VAL A 91 -2.39 5.48 9.24
N ASP A 92 -1.99 5.53 10.51
CA ASP A 92 -2.90 5.66 11.65
C ASP A 92 -3.68 6.98 11.62
N TYR A 93 -3.05 8.07 11.18
CA TYR A 93 -3.74 9.33 10.95
C TYR A 93 -4.83 9.19 9.88
N TYR A 94 -4.51 8.57 8.75
CA TYR A 94 -5.48 8.36 7.68
C TYR A 94 -6.62 7.42 8.11
N LEU A 95 -6.30 6.32 8.80
CA LEU A 95 -7.29 5.38 9.33
C LEU A 95 -8.23 6.04 10.36
N ARG A 96 -7.73 6.86 11.29
CA ARG A 96 -8.59 7.63 12.21
C ARG A 96 -9.55 8.54 11.46
N ARG A 97 -9.07 9.24 10.43
CA ARG A 97 -9.94 10.08 9.59
C ARG A 97 -10.97 9.24 8.83
N LEU A 98 -10.56 8.07 8.34
CA LEU A 98 -11.41 7.17 7.57
C LEU A 98 -12.43 6.43 8.46
N LEU A 99 -12.19 6.22 9.74
CA LEU A 99 -13.11 5.46 10.60
C LEU A 99 -13.96 6.36 11.50
N GLY A 100 -13.55 7.61 11.72
CA GLY A 100 -14.20 8.52 12.67
C GLY A 100 -13.83 8.16 14.10
#